data_AF-A0A0Q3TKK3-F1
#
_entry.id   AF-A0A0Q3TKK3-F1
#
_cell.length_a   1.000
_cell.length_b   1.000
_cell.length_c   1.000
_cell.angle_alpha   90.00
_cell.angle_beta   90.00
_cell.angle_gamma   90.00
#
_symmetry.space_group_name_H-M   'P 1'
#
loop_
_entity.id
_entity.type
_entity.pdbx_description
1 polymer ?
#
loop_
_entity_poly.entity_id
_entity_poly.type
_entity_poly.pdbx_seq_one_letter_code
_entity_poly.pdbx_strand_id
1 'polypeptide(L)' 'MELSKTDLFFCYDFALQRKLKAKGIRFVFTGLTNSLTRTWIYFRTDEVNEIIKQHVKQED' A
#
# COMPACT_ATOMS: atom_id res chain seq x y z
N MET A 1 -3.16 21.57 -5.16
CA MET A 1 -3.19 20.71 -3.96
C MET A 1 -1.82 20.07 -3.87
N GLU A 2 -1.06 20.37 -2.83
CA GLU A 2 0.30 19.86 -2.67
C GLU A 2 0.23 18.49 -2.00
N LEU A 3 0.68 17.44 -2.70
CA LEU A 3 0.72 16.08 -2.15
C LEU A 3 1.98 15.91 -1.32
N SER A 4 1.83 15.41 -0.10
CA SER A 4 2.90 15.15 0.84
C SER A 4 3.15 13.64 0.99
N LYS A 5 4.28 13.26 1.59
CA LYS A 5 4.60 11.85 1.85
C LYS A 5 3.59 11.15 2.74
N THR A 6 2.84 11.88 3.56
CA THR A 6 1.80 11.31 4.43
C THR A 6 0.54 10.92 3.68
N ASP A 7 0.34 11.45 2.47
CA ASP A 7 -0.79 11.12 1.60
C ASP A 7 -0.56 9.82 0.82
N LEU A 8 0.65 9.25 0.91
CA LEU A 8 1.06 8.06 0.19
C LEU A 8 1.35 6.90 1.16
N PHE A 9 1.06 5.69 0.68
CA PHE A 9 1.41 4.45 1.34
C PHE A 9 2.30 3.61 0.43
N PHE A 10 3.49 3.27 0.93
CA PHE A 10 4.47 2.43 0.24
C PHE A 10 4.29 0.99 0.72
N CYS A 11 3.65 0.17 -0.11
CA CYS A 11 3.43 -1.24 0.16
C CYS A 11 4.62 -2.05 -0.35
N TYR A 12 5.34 -2.68 0.57
CA TYR A 12 6.43 -3.64 0.26
C TYR A 12 5.98 -5.09 0.45
N ASP A 13 4.91 -5.30 1.22
CA ASP A 13 4.36 -6.62 1.51
C ASP A 13 3.48 -7.12 0.36
N PHE A 14 3.75 -8.35 -0.10
CA PHE A 14 3.01 -8.97 -1.19
C PHE A 14 1.62 -9.47 -0.78
N ALA A 15 1.44 -9.96 0.45
CA ALA A 15 0.15 -10.36 0.98
C ALA A 15 -0.78 -9.15 1.14
N LEU A 16 -0.26 -8.03 1.65
CA LEU A 16 -0.99 -6.77 1.71
C LEU A 16 -1.39 -6.27 0.31
N GLN A 17 -0.45 -6.30 -0.63
CA GLN A 17 -0.70 -5.94 -2.03
C GLN A 17 -1.87 -6.75 -2.61
N ARG A 18 -1.88 -8.07 -2.37
CA ARG A 18 -2.97 -8.95 -2.81
C ARG A 18 -4.31 -8.59 -2.17
N LYS A 19 -4.34 -8.26 -0.88
CA LYS A 19 -5.56 -7.83 -0.17
C LYS A 19 -6.12 -6.52 -0.76
N LEU A 20 -5.26 -5.52 -0.96
CA LEU A 20 -5.63 -4.25 -1.59
C LEU A 20 -6.18 -4.47 -3.01
N LYS A 21 -5.51 -5.32 -3.81
CA LYS A 21 -5.97 -5.67 -5.16
C LYS A 21 -7.31 -6.40 -5.16
N ALA A 22 -7.53 -7.34 -4.22
CA ALA A 22 -8.78 -8.09 -4.11
C ALA A 22 -9.98 -7.17 -3.76
N LYS A 23 -9.72 -6.05 -3.09
CA LYS A 23 -10.70 -5.00 -2.80
C LYS A 23 -10.89 -4.01 -3.96
N GLY A 24 -10.19 -4.22 -5.08
CA GLY A 24 -10.29 -3.33 -6.26
C GLY A 24 -9.46 -2.05 -6.15
N ILE A 25 -8.65 -1.91 -5.11
CA ILE A 25 -7.83 -0.71 -4.90
C ILE A 25 -6.67 -0.72 -5.90
N ARG A 26 -6.54 0.38 -6.65
CA ARG A 26 -5.47 0.58 -7.62
C ARG A 26 -4.31 1.34 -7.00
N PHE A 27 -3.10 0.87 -7.26
CA PHE A 27 -1.89 1.64 -6.94
C PHE A 27 -1.71 2.76 -7.97
N VAL A 28 -1.08 3.84 -7.54
CA VAL A 28 -0.71 4.99 -8.37
C VAL A 28 0.47 4.62 -9.27
N PHE A 29 1.47 3.98 -8.67
CA PHE A 29 2.72 3.65 -9.35
C PHE A 29 3.41 2.44 -8.70
N THR A 30 4.22 1.73 -9.48
CA THR A 30 5.14 0.68 -9.00
C THR A 30 6.57 1.17 -9.05
N GLY A 31 7.23 1.26 -7.90
CA GLY A 31 8.65 1.54 -7.79
C GLY A 31 9.49 0.26 -7.77
N LEU A 32 10.76 0.39 -8.14
CA LEU A 32 11.80 -0.59 -7.86
C LEU A 32 12.76 0.03 -6.84
N THR A 33 13.04 -0.67 -5.76
CA THR A 33 14.12 -0.30 -4.84
C THR A 33 15.47 -0.76 -5.39
N ASN A 34 16.57 -0.26 -4.84
CA ASN A 34 17.93 -0.66 -5.22
C ASN A 34 18.19 -2.17 -5.06
N SER A 35 17.40 -2.85 -4.23
CA SER A 35 17.43 -4.31 -4.02
C SER A 35 16.57 -5.11 -5.01
N LEU A 36 16.12 -4.49 -6.12
CA LEU A 36 15.16 -5.06 -7.08
C LEU A 36 13.81 -5.45 -6.47
N THR A 37 13.52 -5.01 -5.24
CA THR A 37 12.22 -5.24 -4.61
C THR A 37 11.20 -4.30 -5.23
N ARG A 38 10.07 -4.86 -5.66
CA ARG A 38 8.95 -4.08 -6.19
C ARG A 38 8.18 -3.46 -5.02
N THR A 39 7.87 -2.17 -5.15
CA THR A 39 7.03 -1.42 -4.21
C THR A 39 5.79 -0.93 -4.94
N TRP A 40 4.63 -1.03 -4.30
CA TRP A 40 3.38 -0.47 -4.82
C TRP A 40 2.98 0.75 -4.00
N ILE A 41 2.75 1.88 -4.67
CA ILE A 41 2.42 3.14 -4.01
C ILE A 41 0.92 3.38 -4.14
N TYR A 42 0.24 3.58 -3.01
CA TYR A 42 -1.19 3.87 -2.95
C TYR A 42 -1.42 5.26 -2.36
N PHE A 43 -2.54 5.90 -2.69
CA PHE A 43 -3.02 7.01 -1.88
C PHE A 43 -3.54 6.47 -0.53
N ARG A 44 -3.28 7.20 0.55
CA ARG A 44 -3.91 6.93 1.83
C ARG A 44 -5.35 7.42 1.79
N THR A 45 -6.27 6.48 1.56
CA THR A 45 -7.70 6.67 1.79
C THR A 45 -8.11 5.96 3.08
N ASP A 46 -9.29 6.27 3.59
CA ASP A 46 -9.84 5.57 4.77
C ASP A 46 -9.92 4.06 4.53
N GLU A 47 -10.30 3.64 3.34
CA GLU A 47 -10.36 2.24 2.92
C GLU A 47 -8.98 1.56 2.92
N VAL A 48 -7.96 2.23 2.35
CA VAL A 48 -6.56 1.72 2.38
C VAL A 48 -6.07 1.59 3.82
N ASN A 49 -6.33 2.59 4.65
CA ASN A 49 -5.94 2.59 6.06
C ASN A 49 -6.63 1.47 6.85
N GLU A 50 -7.89 1.17 6.56
CA GLU A 50 -8.62 0.07 7.18
C GLU A 50 -8.00 -1.29 6.83
N ILE A 51 -7.70 -1.52 5.55
CA ILE A 51 -7.09 -2.78 5.09
C ILE A 51 -5.69 -2.97 5.70
N ILE A 52 -4.90 -1.89 5.81
CA ILE A 52 -3.59 -1.93 6.48
C ILE A 52 -3.76 -2.33 7.95
N LYS A 53 -4.69 -1.69 8.68
CA LYS A 53 -4.95 -2.01 10.09
C LYS A 53 -5.39 -3.47 10.28
N GLN A 54 -6.24 -3.99 9.39
CA GLN A 54 -6.68 -5.38 9.42
C GLN A 54 -5.53 -6.36 9.15
N HIS A 55 -4.55 -5.97 8.33
CA HIS A 55 -3.41 -6.82 8.03
C HIS A 55 -2.40 -6.90 9.17
N VAL A 56 -2.08 -5.77 9.81
CA VAL A 56 -1.13 -5.71 10.94
C VAL A 56 -1.65 -6.51 12.14
N LYS A 57 -2.96 -6.45 12.42
CA LYS A 57 -3.59 -7.21 13.52
C LYS A 57 -3.61 -8.73 13.34
N GLN A 58 -3.25 -9.24 12.17
CA GLN A 58 -3.21 -10.69 11.89
C GLN A 58 -1.80 -11.28 12.08
N GLU A 59 -0.80 -10.45 12.36
CA GLU A 59 0.59 -10.89 12.59
C GLU A 59 0.98 -10.96 14.08
N ASP A 60 0.03 -10.71 14.99
CA ASP A 60 0.09 -10.99 16.44
C ASP A 60 -0.62 -12.31 16.79
#